data_AF-A0A7V3FBE7-F1
#
_entry.id   AF-A0A7V3FBE7-F1
#
_cell.length_a   1.000
_cell.length_b   1.000
_cell.length_c   1.000
_cell.angle_alpha   90.00
_cell.angle_beta   90.00
_cell.angle_gamma   90.00
#
_symmetry.space_group_name_H-M   'P 1'
#
loop_
_entity.id
_entity.type
_entity.pdbx_description
1 polymer ?
#
loop_
_entity_poly.entity_id
_entity_poly.type
_entity_poly.pdbx_seq_one_letter_code
_entity_poly.pdbx_strand_id
1 'polypeptide(L)'
;MAHPFELEHRIEVDATPEEVWGAIATGPGVDAWFMGRNEIEPREGGSVRMTLRGETDEAMVTIWEPPTRLATRTPEGPDGAFHAFEYIVEGREKGSTVVRWVHSGFLGENWEAEYEGLSEGDPMYFDKLRVYLTYFRGRTATPVSVFGPVVPDRDQAWQTYHRGLGLPGPIALHDEVHLTPAGLPELRGVVDWVSRDFLGVRTDDGIYRFMHISVFGGPTGVGHHLFAEDLDQAEAERAWGEWLNGLFS
;
A
#
# COMPACT_ATOMS: atom_id res chain seq x y z
N MET A 1 22.26 -9.56 -15.90
CA MET A 1 21.15 -10.22 -16.62
C MET A 1 19.94 -10.06 -15.73
N ALA A 2 18.79 -9.70 -16.27
CA ALA A 2 17.61 -9.54 -15.44
C ALA A 2 17.13 -10.90 -14.88
N HIS A 3 16.62 -10.90 -13.65
CA HIS A 3 16.25 -12.11 -12.90
C HIS A 3 14.73 -12.27 -12.83
N PRO A 4 14.14 -13.39 -13.28
CA PRO A 4 12.69 -13.57 -13.24
C PRO A 4 12.19 -13.74 -11.80
N PHE A 5 11.02 -13.19 -11.51
CA PHE A 5 10.33 -13.39 -10.23
C PHE A 5 8.83 -13.55 -10.44
N GLU A 6 8.18 -14.18 -9.46
CA GLU A 6 6.72 -14.30 -9.37
C GLU A 6 6.34 -14.42 -7.88
N LEU A 7 5.43 -13.56 -7.44
CA LEU A 7 4.82 -13.57 -6.12
C LEU A 7 3.30 -13.67 -6.29
N GLU A 8 2.69 -14.67 -5.65
CA GLU A 8 1.23 -14.86 -5.67
C GLU A 8 0.64 -14.63 -4.28
N HIS A 9 -0.40 -13.80 -4.23
CA HIS A 9 -1.17 -13.51 -3.03
C HIS A 9 -2.65 -13.75 -3.27
N ARG A 10 -3.37 -14.11 -2.20
CA ARG A 10 -4.80 -14.38 -2.23
C ARG A 10 -5.49 -13.85 -0.99
N ILE A 11 -6.64 -13.20 -1.19
CA ILE A 11 -7.55 -12.81 -0.13
C ILE A 11 -8.97 -13.30 -0.43
N GLU A 12 -9.77 -13.45 0.61
CA GLU A 12 -11.21 -13.67 0.52
C GLU A 12 -11.92 -12.52 1.22
N VAL A 13 -12.94 -11.97 0.55
CA VAL A 13 -13.69 -10.79 1.00
C VAL A 13 -15.19 -11.03 0.87
N ASP A 14 -15.96 -10.46 1.80
CA ASP A 14 -17.43 -10.43 1.72
C ASP A 14 -17.91 -9.25 0.86
N ALA A 15 -17.47 -9.27 -0.40
CA ALA A 15 -17.76 -8.27 -1.41
C ALA A 15 -18.06 -8.92 -2.75
N THR A 16 -18.91 -8.26 -3.55
CA THR A 16 -19.25 -8.70 -4.90
C THR A 16 -18.07 -8.50 -5.86
N PRO A 17 -17.95 -9.29 -6.95
CA PRO A 17 -16.93 -9.07 -7.97
C PRO A 17 -16.91 -7.64 -8.52
N GLU A 18 -18.07 -7.00 -8.63
CA GLU A 18 -18.21 -5.62 -9.11
C GLU A 18 -17.62 -4.60 -8.12
N GLU A 19 -17.81 -4.79 -6.81
CA GLU A 19 -17.19 -3.95 -5.78
C GLU A 19 -15.68 -4.13 -5.74
N VAL A 20 -15.19 -5.37 -5.88
CA VAL A 20 -13.76 -5.66 -6.03
C VAL A 20 -13.20 -4.98 -7.28
N TRP A 21 -13.90 -5.10 -8.41
CA TRP A 21 -13.50 -4.48 -9.66
C TRP A 21 -13.37 -2.97 -9.53
N GLY A 22 -14.34 -2.32 -8.87
CA GLY A 22 -14.27 -0.89 -8.55
C GLY A 22 -13.01 -0.52 -7.77
N ALA A 23 -12.58 -1.36 -6.82
CA ALA A 23 -11.41 -1.13 -5.98
C ALA A 23 -10.06 -1.30 -6.72
N ILE A 24 -9.97 -2.20 -7.71
CA ILE A 24 -8.70 -2.52 -8.39
C ILE A 24 -8.55 -1.88 -9.76
N ALA A 25 -9.66 -1.53 -10.42
CA ALA A 25 -9.69 -1.14 -11.83
C ALA A 25 -10.09 0.33 -12.04
N THR A 26 -10.19 1.13 -10.98
CA THR A 26 -10.48 2.57 -11.08
C THR A 26 -9.47 3.38 -10.28
N GLY A 27 -9.14 4.58 -10.75
CA GLY A 27 -8.25 5.49 -10.03
C GLY A 27 -8.68 5.72 -8.57
N PRO A 28 -9.91 6.20 -8.31
CA PRO A 28 -10.40 6.40 -6.95
C PRO A 28 -10.45 5.13 -6.09
N GLY A 29 -10.67 3.96 -6.71
CA GLY A 29 -10.63 2.67 -6.01
C GLY A 29 -9.23 2.29 -5.58
N VAL A 30 -8.25 2.42 -6.48
CA VAL A 30 -6.83 2.11 -6.20
C VAL A 30 -6.26 3.11 -5.20
N ASP A 31 -6.60 4.39 -5.33
CA ASP A 31 -6.24 5.46 -4.37
C ASP A 31 -6.74 5.18 -2.95
N ALA A 32 -7.72 4.29 -2.77
CA ALA A 32 -8.30 3.96 -1.47
C ALA A 32 -7.50 2.94 -0.65
N TRP A 33 -6.51 2.26 -1.25
CA TRP A 33 -5.70 1.25 -0.55
C TRP A 33 -4.26 1.15 -1.04
N PHE A 34 -3.97 1.49 -2.29
CA PHE A 34 -2.64 1.44 -2.88
C PHE A 34 -1.92 2.79 -2.83
N MET A 35 -0.65 2.84 -3.20
CA MET A 35 0.14 4.07 -3.09
C MET A 35 -0.17 5.09 -4.20
N GLY A 36 0.14 6.36 -3.91
CA GLY A 36 0.07 7.45 -4.88
C GLY A 36 -1.35 7.76 -5.36
N ARG A 37 -1.42 8.63 -6.38
CA ARG A 37 -2.64 8.96 -7.12
C ARG A 37 -2.65 8.21 -8.45
N ASN A 38 -3.75 7.53 -8.74
CA ASN A 38 -3.85 6.55 -9.80
C ASN A 38 -4.88 6.97 -10.86
N GLU A 39 -4.53 6.76 -12.12
CA GLU A 39 -5.42 6.94 -13.26
C GLU A 39 -5.36 5.68 -14.13
N ILE A 40 -6.51 5.15 -14.52
CA ILE A 40 -6.62 3.91 -15.30
C ILE A 40 -7.57 4.15 -16.47
N GLU A 41 -7.07 3.97 -17.70
CA GLU A 41 -7.92 3.93 -18.88
C GLU A 41 -8.62 2.56 -18.98
N PRO A 42 -9.97 2.50 -18.99
CA PRO A 42 -10.71 1.25 -18.80
C PRO A 42 -10.83 0.42 -20.09
N ARG A 43 -9.69 -0.03 -20.63
CA ARG A 43 -9.60 -0.87 -21.84
C ARG A 43 -8.25 -1.58 -21.93
N GLU A 44 -8.21 -2.68 -22.66
CA GLU A 44 -6.94 -3.27 -23.12
C GLU A 44 -6.15 -2.26 -23.97
N GLY A 45 -4.83 -2.22 -23.75
CA GLY A 45 -3.94 -1.21 -24.31
C GLY A 45 -4.17 0.21 -23.76
N GLY A 46 -4.94 0.34 -22.67
CA GLY A 46 -5.11 1.58 -21.92
C GLY A 46 -3.87 1.92 -21.09
N SER A 47 -3.69 3.20 -20.77
CA SER A 47 -2.65 3.65 -19.85
C SER A 47 -3.07 3.46 -18.39
N VAL A 48 -2.10 3.12 -17.55
CA VAL A 48 -2.18 3.15 -16.09
C VAL A 48 -1.09 4.10 -15.63
N ARG A 49 -1.46 5.13 -14.87
CA ARG A 49 -0.54 6.14 -14.35
C ARG A 49 -0.62 6.17 -12.84
N MET A 50 0.52 6.11 -12.18
CA MET A 50 0.64 6.27 -10.74
C MET A 50 1.54 7.45 -10.46
N THR A 51 1.00 8.49 -9.81
CA THR A 51 1.78 9.66 -9.40
C THR A 51 2.10 9.57 -7.92
N LEU A 52 3.38 9.55 -7.58
CA LEU A 52 3.88 9.53 -6.22
C LEU A 52 4.98 10.58 -6.10
N ARG A 53 4.85 11.51 -5.13
CA ARG A 53 5.84 12.58 -4.89
C ARG A 53 6.16 13.46 -6.11
N GLY A 54 5.19 13.64 -7.00
CA GLY A 54 5.34 14.45 -8.22
C GLY A 54 6.01 13.73 -9.39
N GLU A 55 6.41 12.47 -9.20
CA GLU A 55 6.87 11.58 -10.27
C GLU A 55 5.71 10.70 -10.71
N THR A 56 5.56 10.51 -12.03
CA THR A 56 4.49 9.69 -12.60
C THR A 56 5.09 8.50 -13.32
N ASP A 57 4.80 7.31 -12.81
CA ASP A 57 5.11 6.05 -13.46
C ASP A 57 3.97 5.64 -14.38
N GLU A 58 4.31 4.98 -15.50
CA GLU A 58 3.36 4.50 -16.48
C GLU A 58 3.44 2.98 -16.65
N ALA A 59 2.27 2.37 -16.77
CA ALA A 59 2.09 0.99 -17.19
C ALA A 59 1.00 0.90 -18.26
N MET A 60 0.92 -0.25 -18.93
CA MET A 60 -0.10 -0.53 -19.92
C MET A 60 -1.02 -1.64 -19.41
N VAL A 61 -2.33 -1.48 -19.58
CA VAL A 61 -3.30 -2.56 -19.40
C VAL A 61 -3.10 -3.61 -20.49
N THR A 62 -2.71 -4.82 -20.11
CA THR A 62 -2.51 -5.95 -21.03
C THR A 62 -3.73 -6.86 -21.11
N ILE A 63 -4.59 -6.87 -20.09
CA ILE A 63 -5.87 -7.60 -20.07
C ILE A 63 -6.92 -6.75 -19.37
N TRP A 64 -8.11 -6.64 -19.95
CA TRP A 64 -9.25 -5.93 -19.38
C TRP A 64 -10.55 -6.73 -19.54
N GLU A 65 -10.91 -7.52 -18.53
CA GLU A 65 -12.11 -8.36 -18.52
C GLU A 65 -12.93 -8.11 -17.24
N PRO A 66 -13.75 -7.04 -17.20
CA PRO A 66 -14.60 -6.76 -16.04
C PRO A 66 -15.68 -7.85 -15.83
N PRO A 67 -15.99 -8.25 -14.57
CA PRO A 67 -15.30 -7.91 -13.32
C PRO A 67 -14.24 -8.96 -12.92
N THR A 68 -13.79 -9.82 -13.84
CA THR A 68 -13.09 -11.08 -13.52
C THR A 68 -11.57 -11.03 -13.61
N ARG A 69 -10.99 -10.20 -14.49
CA ARG A 69 -9.53 -10.21 -14.73
C ARG A 69 -9.00 -8.87 -15.21
N LEU A 70 -7.93 -8.39 -14.56
CA LEU A 70 -7.19 -7.19 -14.93
C LEU A 70 -5.71 -7.54 -14.94
N ALA A 71 -4.99 -7.22 -16.01
CA ALA A 71 -3.54 -7.32 -16.01
C ALA A 71 -2.91 -6.03 -16.53
N THR A 72 -1.79 -5.65 -15.91
CA THR A 72 -1.01 -4.46 -16.26
C THR A 72 0.47 -4.83 -16.33
N ARG A 73 1.24 -4.07 -17.12
CA ARG A 73 2.67 -4.27 -17.25
C ARG A 73 3.39 -2.94 -17.47
N THR A 74 4.49 -2.71 -16.76
CA THR A 74 5.37 -1.56 -17.00
C THR A 74 6.13 -1.74 -18.32
N PRO A 75 6.61 -0.65 -18.94
CA PRO A 75 7.64 -0.73 -19.97
C PRO A 75 8.87 -1.48 -19.45
N GLU A 76 9.63 -2.07 -20.38
CA GLU A 76 10.91 -2.67 -20.05
C GLU A 76 11.97 -1.57 -19.89
N GLY A 77 12.66 -1.60 -18.76
CA GLY A 77 13.75 -0.68 -18.44
C GLY A 77 15.02 -0.96 -19.25
N PRO A 78 16.02 -0.05 -19.22
CA PRO A 78 17.27 -0.23 -19.95
C PRO A 78 18.08 -1.48 -19.55
N ASP A 79 17.87 -1.98 -18.34
CA ASP A 79 18.48 -3.18 -17.77
C ASP A 79 17.65 -4.46 -18.01
N GLY A 80 16.51 -4.34 -18.70
CA GLY A 80 15.58 -5.43 -18.96
C GLY A 80 14.56 -5.65 -17.83
N ALA A 81 14.57 -4.83 -16.77
CA ALA A 81 13.63 -4.96 -15.68
C ALA A 81 12.21 -4.52 -16.09
N PHE A 82 11.20 -5.23 -15.60
CA PHE A 82 9.81 -4.81 -15.71
C PHE A 82 8.95 -5.50 -14.65
N HIS A 83 7.81 -4.90 -14.35
CA HIS A 83 6.81 -5.43 -13.45
C HIS A 83 5.50 -5.69 -14.20
N ALA A 84 4.85 -6.80 -13.89
CA ALA A 84 3.55 -7.19 -14.37
C ALA A 84 2.67 -7.53 -13.17
N PHE A 85 1.46 -6.97 -13.14
CA PHE A 85 0.47 -7.26 -12.12
C PHE A 85 -0.74 -7.90 -12.78
N GLU A 86 -1.23 -8.99 -12.20
CA GLU A 86 -2.45 -9.65 -12.63
C GLU A 86 -3.39 -9.83 -11.43
N TYR A 87 -4.61 -9.36 -11.58
CA TYR A 87 -5.71 -9.56 -10.64
C TYR A 87 -6.72 -10.52 -11.26
N ILE A 88 -7.08 -11.55 -10.51
CA ILE A 88 -8.13 -12.51 -10.88
C ILE A 88 -9.18 -12.48 -9.77
N VAL A 89 -10.42 -12.21 -10.17
CA VAL A 89 -11.56 -12.01 -9.29
C VAL A 89 -12.57 -13.13 -9.53
N GLU A 90 -12.76 -13.97 -8.52
CA GLU A 90 -13.64 -15.13 -8.58
C GLU A 90 -14.77 -15.00 -7.57
N GLY A 91 -15.99 -14.75 -8.05
CA GLY A 91 -17.19 -14.79 -7.23
C GLY A 91 -17.44 -16.20 -6.67
N ARG A 92 -17.88 -16.28 -5.42
CA ARG A 92 -18.24 -17.50 -4.71
C ARG A 92 -19.70 -17.44 -4.27
N GLU A 93 -20.20 -18.56 -3.76
CA GLU A 93 -21.55 -18.63 -3.21
C GLU A 93 -21.73 -17.62 -2.05
N LYS A 94 -22.96 -17.14 -1.86
CA LYS A 94 -23.35 -16.20 -0.78
C LYS A 94 -22.71 -14.80 -0.84
N GLY A 95 -22.14 -14.41 -1.97
CA GLY A 95 -21.67 -13.03 -2.19
C GLY A 95 -20.24 -12.77 -1.73
N SER A 96 -19.48 -13.80 -1.34
CA SER A 96 -18.04 -13.66 -1.14
C SER A 96 -17.28 -13.73 -2.46
N THR A 97 -16.11 -13.10 -2.50
CA THR A 97 -15.22 -13.08 -3.68
C THR A 97 -13.81 -13.41 -3.25
N VAL A 98 -13.14 -14.23 -4.06
CA VAL A 98 -11.71 -14.50 -3.93
C VAL A 98 -10.97 -13.58 -4.91
N VAL A 99 -9.98 -12.86 -4.40
CA VAL A 99 -9.09 -12.05 -5.22
C VAL A 99 -7.70 -12.67 -5.17
N ARG A 100 -7.17 -13.03 -6.34
CA ARG A 100 -5.78 -13.44 -6.50
C ARG A 100 -5.02 -12.30 -7.15
N TRP A 101 -3.83 -12.03 -6.64
CA TRP A 101 -2.93 -11.04 -7.19
C TRP A 101 -1.58 -11.67 -7.43
N VAL A 102 -1.11 -11.56 -8.67
CA VAL A 102 0.18 -12.06 -9.11
C VAL A 102 1.03 -10.86 -9.48
N HIS A 103 2.19 -10.73 -8.83
CA HIS A 103 3.22 -9.77 -9.19
C HIS A 103 4.41 -10.55 -9.77
N SER A 104 4.69 -10.35 -11.06
CA SER A 104 5.74 -11.06 -11.76
C SER A 104 6.54 -10.13 -12.65
N GLY A 105 7.66 -10.60 -13.17
CA GLY A 105 8.46 -9.84 -14.12
C GLY A 105 9.92 -10.20 -14.05
N PHE A 106 10.77 -9.21 -14.30
CA PHE A 106 12.21 -9.35 -14.23
C PHE A 106 12.80 -8.20 -13.41
N LEU A 107 13.74 -8.54 -12.52
CA LEU A 107 14.45 -7.60 -11.67
C LEU A 107 15.84 -7.30 -12.24
N GLY A 108 16.36 -6.11 -11.93
CA GLY A 108 17.63 -5.61 -12.46
C GLY A 108 18.86 -6.23 -11.79
N GLU A 109 19.94 -5.44 -11.71
CA GLU A 109 21.21 -5.90 -11.13
C GLU A 109 21.14 -6.11 -9.61
N ASN A 110 20.25 -5.40 -8.90
CA ASN A 110 20.07 -5.49 -7.44
C ASN A 110 18.90 -6.40 -7.03
N TRP A 111 18.65 -7.44 -7.83
CA TRP A 111 17.46 -8.28 -7.73
C TRP A 111 17.24 -8.90 -6.34
N GLU A 112 18.29 -9.23 -5.58
CA GLU A 112 18.15 -9.85 -4.24
C GLU A 112 17.44 -8.90 -3.27
N ALA A 113 17.90 -7.65 -3.20
CA ALA A 113 17.31 -6.63 -2.34
C ALA A 113 15.92 -6.19 -2.84
N GLU A 114 15.74 -6.09 -4.16
CA GLU A 114 14.44 -5.81 -4.75
C GLU A 114 13.42 -6.91 -4.43
N TYR A 115 13.78 -8.18 -4.65
CA TYR A 115 12.92 -9.31 -4.36
C TYR A 115 12.59 -9.41 -2.86
N GLU A 116 13.56 -9.15 -1.98
CA GLU A 116 13.32 -9.09 -0.53
C GLU A 116 12.35 -7.97 -0.16
N GLY A 117 12.48 -6.80 -0.79
CA GLY A 117 11.56 -5.68 -0.62
C GLY A 117 10.14 -5.99 -1.08
N LEU A 118 10.00 -6.62 -2.25
CA LEU A 118 8.71 -7.07 -2.78
C LEU A 118 8.07 -8.12 -1.87
N SER A 119 8.85 -9.10 -1.43
CA SER A 119 8.38 -10.18 -0.54
C SER A 119 7.82 -9.67 0.79
N GLU A 120 8.33 -8.53 1.28
CA GLU A 120 7.86 -7.88 2.51
C GLU A 120 6.73 -6.87 2.24
N GLY A 121 6.79 -6.11 1.15
CA GLY A 121 5.87 -5.03 0.83
C GLY A 121 4.58 -5.45 0.15
N ASP A 122 4.65 -6.36 -0.84
CA ASP A 122 3.50 -6.83 -1.61
C ASP A 122 2.37 -7.39 -0.72
N PRO A 123 2.63 -8.35 0.19
CA PRO A 123 1.55 -8.88 1.02
C PRO A 123 0.91 -7.80 1.91
N MET A 124 1.67 -6.79 2.35
CA MET A 124 1.14 -5.66 3.12
C MET A 124 0.23 -4.76 2.28
N TYR A 125 0.67 -4.37 1.08
CA TYR A 125 -0.15 -3.54 0.18
C TYR A 125 -1.40 -4.28 -0.27
N PHE A 126 -1.31 -5.57 -0.56
CA PHE A 126 -2.47 -6.37 -0.95
C PHE A 126 -3.44 -6.59 0.22
N ASP A 127 -2.95 -6.72 1.46
CA ASP A 127 -3.84 -6.79 2.61
C ASP A 127 -4.64 -5.50 2.82
N LYS A 128 -4.10 -4.33 2.43
CA LYS A 128 -4.87 -3.07 2.45
C LYS A 128 -6.10 -3.13 1.55
N LEU A 129 -6.06 -3.85 0.43
CA LEU A 129 -7.25 -4.10 -0.40
C LEU A 129 -8.32 -4.87 0.39
N ARG A 130 -7.92 -5.93 1.12
CA ARG A 130 -8.84 -6.67 2.01
C ARG A 130 -9.42 -5.75 3.07
N VAL A 131 -8.60 -4.92 3.70
CA VAL A 131 -9.02 -3.96 4.72
C VAL A 131 -10.01 -2.94 4.14
N TYR A 132 -9.70 -2.36 2.99
CA TYR A 132 -10.58 -1.43 2.28
C TYR A 132 -11.95 -2.07 1.97
N LEU A 133 -11.95 -3.24 1.33
CA LEU A 133 -13.19 -3.93 0.95
C LEU A 133 -14.02 -4.39 2.15
N THR A 134 -13.37 -4.64 3.30
CA THR A 134 -14.08 -5.07 4.52
C THR A 134 -14.69 -3.89 5.29
N TYR A 135 -13.97 -2.77 5.40
CA TYR A 135 -14.33 -1.70 6.35
C TYR A 135 -14.67 -0.35 5.70
N PHE A 136 -14.21 -0.11 4.48
CA PHE A 136 -14.30 1.21 3.82
C PHE A 136 -14.93 1.15 2.43
N ARG A 137 -15.53 0.02 2.07
CA ARG A 137 -16.10 -0.23 0.75
C ARG A 137 -17.04 0.89 0.32
N GLY A 138 -16.83 1.37 -0.92
CA GLY A 138 -17.62 2.45 -1.51
C GLY A 138 -17.21 3.85 -1.07
N ARG A 139 -16.26 3.98 -0.13
CA ARG A 139 -15.64 5.27 0.21
C ARG A 139 -14.43 5.50 -0.68
N THR A 140 -14.09 6.78 -0.88
CA THR A 140 -12.84 7.24 -1.49
C THR A 140 -11.87 7.63 -0.37
N ALA A 141 -10.58 7.37 -0.56
CA ALA A 141 -9.55 7.87 0.35
C ALA A 141 -8.69 8.93 -0.32
N THR A 142 -8.08 9.76 0.52
CA THR A 142 -6.94 10.58 0.15
C THR A 142 -5.67 9.85 0.61
N PRO A 143 -4.81 9.41 -0.33
CA PRO A 143 -3.53 8.80 0.01
C PRO A 143 -2.59 9.88 0.56
N VAL A 144 -1.88 9.57 1.65
CA VAL A 144 -0.88 10.44 2.28
C VAL A 144 0.41 9.63 2.37
N SER A 145 1.41 10.02 1.59
CA SER A 145 2.68 9.28 1.50
C SER A 145 3.86 10.20 1.77
N VAL A 146 4.56 9.95 2.87
CA VAL A 146 5.68 10.78 3.33
C VAL A 146 6.87 9.90 3.68
N PHE A 147 8.05 10.31 3.22
CA PHE A 147 9.32 9.64 3.55
C PHE A 147 10.14 10.56 4.45
N GLY A 148 10.66 9.98 5.51
CA GLY A 148 11.50 10.64 6.51
C GLY A 148 12.98 10.34 6.29
N PRO A 149 13.81 10.59 7.32
CA PRO A 149 15.24 10.32 7.24
C PRO A 149 15.54 8.83 7.13
N VAL A 150 16.74 8.55 6.62
CA VAL A 150 17.35 7.23 6.62
C VAL A 150 17.86 6.90 8.02
N VAL A 151 17.37 5.80 8.58
CA VAL A 151 17.81 5.26 9.87
C VAL A 151 18.39 3.88 9.60
N PRO A 152 19.73 3.67 9.63
CA PRO A 152 20.31 2.38 9.28
C PRO A 152 19.89 1.23 10.21
N ASP A 153 19.73 1.52 11.50
CA ASP A 153 19.33 0.53 12.51
C ASP A 153 17.80 0.44 12.59
N ARG A 154 17.26 -0.69 12.12
CA ARG A 154 15.83 -0.99 12.12
C ARG A 154 15.24 -1.05 13.53
N ASP A 155 15.95 -1.66 14.48
CA ASP A 155 15.41 -1.83 15.83
C ASP A 155 15.39 -0.48 16.56
N GLN A 156 16.40 0.37 16.34
CA GLN A 156 16.38 1.76 16.77
C GLN A 156 15.22 2.53 16.14
N ALA A 157 14.95 2.33 14.84
CA ALA A 157 13.86 2.98 14.14
C ALA A 157 12.50 2.60 14.75
N TRP A 158 12.23 1.31 14.97
CA TRP A 158 10.99 0.84 15.58
C TRP A 158 10.84 1.28 17.03
N GLN A 159 11.90 1.25 17.84
CA GLN A 159 11.84 1.80 19.20
C GLN A 159 11.47 3.29 19.20
N THR A 160 11.92 4.03 18.18
CA THR A 160 11.61 5.45 18.03
C THR A 160 10.17 5.66 17.60
N TYR A 161 9.67 4.89 16.63
CA TYR A 161 8.24 4.85 16.29
C TYR A 161 7.36 4.52 17.48
N HIS A 162 7.68 3.48 18.26
CA HIS A 162 6.90 3.09 19.44
C HIS A 162 6.78 4.25 20.43
N ARG A 163 7.89 4.93 20.76
CA ARG A 163 7.87 6.10 21.65
C ARG A 163 7.06 7.25 21.05
N GLY A 164 7.28 7.57 19.77
CA GLY A 164 6.61 8.67 19.08
C GLY A 164 5.11 8.47 18.92
N LEU A 165 4.67 7.22 18.84
CA LEU A 165 3.27 6.83 18.75
C LEU A 165 2.62 6.58 20.12
N GLY A 166 3.37 6.64 21.22
CA GLY A 166 2.83 6.38 22.57
C GLY A 166 2.53 4.90 22.84
N LEU A 167 3.16 3.97 22.11
CA LEU A 167 2.95 2.53 22.26
C LEU A 167 3.75 2.01 23.48
N PRO A 168 3.10 1.40 24.49
CA PRO A 168 3.72 1.07 25.77
C PRO A 168 4.60 -0.20 25.74
N GLY A 169 4.58 -0.96 24.66
CA GLY A 169 5.29 -2.23 24.57
C GLY A 169 5.15 -2.89 23.20
N PRO A 170 5.51 -4.18 23.10
CA PRO A 170 5.28 -4.99 21.90
C PRO A 170 3.80 -4.99 21.51
N ILE A 171 3.54 -5.01 20.21
CA ILE A 171 2.21 -5.00 19.62
C ILE A 171 2.00 -6.28 18.82
N ALA A 172 0.79 -6.84 18.88
CA ALA A 172 0.37 -7.98 18.11
C ALA A 172 -0.78 -7.62 17.17
N LEU A 173 -1.00 -8.44 16.14
CA LEU A 173 -2.18 -8.34 15.31
C LEU A 173 -3.44 -8.40 16.18
N HIS A 174 -4.41 -7.54 15.85
CA HIS A 174 -5.70 -7.37 16.52
C HIS A 174 -5.67 -6.66 17.88
N ASP A 175 -4.51 -6.19 18.34
CA ASP A 175 -4.47 -5.32 19.53
C ASP A 175 -5.22 -4.01 19.28
N GLU A 176 -6.01 -3.58 20.26
CA GLU A 176 -6.54 -2.23 20.31
C GLU A 176 -5.45 -1.26 20.77
N VAL A 177 -5.26 -0.18 20.01
CA VAL A 177 -4.19 0.80 20.25
C VAL A 177 -4.75 2.21 20.29
N HIS A 178 -4.10 3.03 21.11
CA HIS A 178 -4.31 4.48 21.17
C HIS A 178 -2.98 5.15 20.84
N LEU A 179 -2.85 5.66 19.62
CA LEU A 179 -1.66 6.34 19.15
C LEU A 179 -1.74 7.83 19.51
N THR A 180 -0.65 8.38 20.04
CA THR A 180 -0.57 9.79 20.44
C THR A 180 0.60 10.51 19.75
N PRO A 181 0.61 10.60 18.41
CA PRO A 181 1.65 11.33 17.67
C PRO A 181 1.61 12.82 18.02
N ALA A 182 2.69 13.34 18.63
CA ALA A 182 2.74 14.72 19.10
C ALA A 182 2.47 15.75 17.98
N GLY A 183 1.53 16.67 18.19
CA GLY A 183 1.16 17.68 17.20
C GLY A 183 0.20 17.21 16.11
N LEU A 184 -0.20 15.93 16.14
CA LEU A 184 -1.22 15.34 15.28
C LEU A 184 -2.43 14.87 16.12
N PRO A 185 -3.59 14.63 15.49
CA PRO A 185 -4.73 14.03 16.18
C PRO A 185 -4.38 12.67 16.79
N GLU A 186 -4.93 12.39 17.97
CA GLU A 186 -4.86 11.05 18.56
C GLU A 186 -5.65 10.05 17.71
N LEU A 187 -5.12 8.83 17.58
CA LEU A 187 -5.74 7.78 16.76
C LEU A 187 -6.13 6.61 17.66
N ARG A 188 -7.37 6.14 17.54
CA ARG A 188 -7.84 4.91 18.19
C ARG A 188 -8.16 3.89 17.11
N GLY A 189 -7.59 2.71 17.20
CA GLY A 189 -7.72 1.72 16.15
C GLY A 189 -7.29 0.33 16.57
N VAL A 190 -7.25 -0.55 15.58
CA VAL A 190 -6.84 -1.95 15.74
C VAL A 190 -5.62 -2.18 14.88
N VAL A 191 -4.61 -2.85 15.44
CA VAL A 191 -3.45 -3.31 14.68
C VAL A 191 -3.91 -4.33 13.65
N ASP A 192 -3.80 -4.00 12.37
CA ASP A 192 -4.23 -4.84 11.25
C ASP A 192 -3.06 -5.37 10.41
N TRP A 193 -1.84 -4.90 10.67
CA TRP A 193 -0.61 -5.44 10.07
C TRP A 193 0.58 -5.30 11.02
N VAL A 194 1.40 -6.33 11.14
CA VAL A 194 2.73 -6.27 11.80
C VAL A 194 3.67 -7.16 11.02
N SER A 195 4.78 -6.61 10.56
CA SER A 195 5.84 -7.36 9.91
C SER A 195 7.20 -6.76 10.26
N ARG A 196 8.25 -7.18 9.55
CA ARG A 196 9.61 -6.70 9.80
C ARG A 196 9.73 -5.19 9.53
N ASP A 197 9.15 -4.76 8.42
CA ASP A 197 9.33 -3.41 7.88
C ASP A 197 8.07 -2.54 7.99
N PHE A 198 6.95 -3.09 8.50
CA PHE A 198 5.67 -2.38 8.58
C PHE A 198 4.91 -2.57 9.89
N LEU A 199 4.27 -1.49 10.33
CA LEU A 199 3.20 -1.47 11.33
C LEU A 199 1.95 -0.86 10.69
N GLY A 200 0.84 -1.60 10.72
CA GLY A 200 -0.47 -1.15 10.28
C GLY A 200 -1.45 -0.97 11.43
N VAL A 201 -2.20 0.14 11.39
CA VAL A 201 -3.32 0.40 12.28
C VAL A 201 -4.52 0.86 11.46
N ARG A 202 -5.68 0.26 11.70
CA ARG A 202 -6.96 0.68 11.12
C ARG A 202 -7.80 1.43 12.15
N THR A 203 -8.28 2.61 11.79
CA THR A 203 -9.28 3.38 12.56
C THR A 203 -10.66 3.29 11.88
N ASP A 204 -11.64 4.06 12.34
CA ASP A 204 -12.97 4.15 11.72
C ASP A 204 -12.95 4.92 10.37
N ASP A 205 -11.91 5.70 10.14
CA ASP A 205 -11.76 6.66 9.05
C ASP A 205 -10.38 6.64 8.37
N GLY A 206 -9.53 5.67 8.68
CA GLY A 206 -8.20 5.60 8.11
C GLY A 206 -7.54 4.23 8.17
N ILE A 207 -6.69 3.97 7.17
CA ILE A 207 -5.71 2.88 7.16
C ILE A 207 -4.33 3.51 7.29
N TYR A 208 -3.69 3.34 8.44
CA TYR A 208 -2.39 3.91 8.74
C TYR A 208 -1.30 2.84 8.55
N ARG A 209 -0.26 3.15 7.79
CA ARG A 209 0.97 2.36 7.67
C ARG A 209 2.16 3.21 8.07
N PHE A 210 2.93 2.70 9.02
CA PHE A 210 4.26 3.18 9.39
C PHE A 210 5.28 2.19 8.83
N MET A 211 6.39 2.70 8.31
CA MET A 211 7.35 1.84 7.61
C MET A 211 8.79 2.21 7.88
N HIS A 212 9.63 1.19 7.94
CA HIS A 212 11.07 1.30 7.89
C HIS A 212 11.56 0.36 6.78
N ILE A 213 11.84 0.92 5.60
CA ILE A 213 12.12 0.08 4.43
C ILE A 213 13.62 -0.24 4.37
N SER A 214 14.04 -1.14 5.26
CA SER A 214 15.43 -1.52 5.48
C SER A 214 16.15 -1.95 4.19
N VAL A 215 15.46 -2.68 3.31
CA VAL A 215 15.99 -3.20 2.04
C VAL A 215 16.34 -2.12 1.00
N PHE A 216 15.71 -0.94 1.05
CA PHE A 216 15.98 0.18 0.12
C PHE A 216 16.83 1.27 0.77
N GLY A 217 17.68 0.89 1.72
CA GLY A 217 18.58 1.82 2.41
C GLY A 217 17.98 2.46 3.65
N GLY A 218 16.94 1.87 4.25
CA GLY A 218 16.40 2.25 5.56
C GLY A 218 15.70 3.62 5.69
N PRO A 219 15.04 4.19 4.66
CA PRO A 219 14.19 5.35 4.88
C PRO A 219 13.00 4.96 5.78
N THR A 220 12.70 5.84 6.72
CA THR A 220 11.44 5.82 7.47
C THR A 220 10.33 6.41 6.61
N GLY A 221 9.08 6.08 6.90
CA GLY A 221 7.97 6.63 6.14
C GLY A 221 6.60 6.36 6.74
N VAL A 222 5.62 6.98 6.12
CA VAL A 222 4.20 6.71 6.33
C VAL A 222 3.48 6.61 5.00
N GLY A 223 2.52 5.68 4.90
CA GLY A 223 1.68 5.46 3.73
C GLY A 223 0.22 5.27 4.16
N HIS A 224 -0.44 6.37 4.47
CA HIS A 224 -1.79 6.39 5.03
C HIS A 224 -2.86 6.56 3.95
N HIS A 225 -4.06 6.08 4.25
CA HIS A 225 -5.26 6.25 3.44
C HIS A 225 -6.35 6.80 4.33
N LEU A 226 -6.71 8.05 4.13
CA LEU A 226 -7.63 8.77 5.01
C LEU A 226 -8.97 8.96 4.29
N PHE A 227 -10.06 8.53 4.93
CA PHE A 227 -11.41 8.51 4.36
C PHE A 227 -12.27 9.69 4.85
N ALA A 228 -11.64 10.83 5.10
CA ALA A 228 -12.32 12.06 5.51
C ALA A 228 -12.76 12.88 4.28
N GLU A 229 -13.96 13.43 4.34
CA GLU A 229 -14.42 14.42 3.36
C GLU A 229 -13.57 15.68 3.45
N ASP A 230 -13.28 16.31 2.31
CA ASP A 230 -12.56 17.59 2.19
C ASP A 230 -11.16 17.62 2.84
N LEU A 231 -10.48 16.48 2.98
CA LEU A 231 -9.09 16.45 3.45
C LEU A 231 -8.15 17.15 2.44
N ASP A 232 -7.44 18.18 2.90
CA ASP A 232 -6.31 18.73 2.17
C ASP A 232 -5.11 17.78 2.26
N GLN A 233 -4.82 17.09 1.15
CA GLN A 233 -3.72 16.13 1.05
C GLN A 233 -2.36 16.79 1.38
N ALA A 234 -2.12 18.00 0.88
CA ALA A 234 -0.84 18.68 1.06
C ALA A 234 -0.64 19.11 2.51
N GLU A 235 -1.71 19.56 3.18
CA GLU A 235 -1.66 19.84 4.62
C GLU A 235 -1.40 18.57 5.43
N ALA A 236 -2.07 17.46 5.12
CA ALA A 236 -1.88 16.19 5.81
C ALA A 236 -0.46 15.64 5.62
N GLU A 237 0.06 15.64 4.39
CA GLU A 237 1.44 15.24 4.08
C GLU A 237 2.46 16.13 4.79
N ARG A 238 2.22 17.45 4.84
CA ARG A 238 3.09 18.37 5.58
C ARG A 238 3.09 18.07 7.08
N ALA A 239 1.91 17.88 7.69
CA ALA A 239 1.81 17.62 9.12
C ALA A 239 2.46 16.28 9.52
N TRP A 240 2.21 15.22 8.74
CA TRP A 240 2.87 13.93 8.94
C TRP A 240 4.37 13.99 8.67
N GLY A 241 4.83 14.81 7.72
CA GLY A 241 6.25 15.04 7.46
C GLY A 241 6.95 15.83 8.56
N GLU A 242 6.32 16.86 9.10
CA GLU A 242 6.84 17.61 10.25
C GLU A 242 6.97 16.68 11.47
N TRP A 243 5.95 15.85 11.75
CA TRP A 243 6.00 14.86 12.82
C TRP A 243 7.10 13.81 12.59
N LEU A 244 7.16 13.22 11.40
CA LEU A 244 8.12 12.15 11.10
C LEU A 244 9.57 12.66 11.17
N ASN A 245 9.84 13.84 10.61
CA ASN A 245 11.19 14.43 10.68
C ASN A 245 11.55 14.85 12.10
N GLY A 246 10.62 15.44 12.87
CA GLY A 246 10.84 15.79 14.27
C GLY A 246 10.99 14.58 15.19
N LEU A 247 10.41 13.44 14.84
CA LEU A 247 10.53 12.19 15.59
C LEU A 247 11.95 11.59 15.47
N PHE A 248 12.58 11.75 14.31
CA PHE A 248 13.89 11.17 13.99
C PHE A 248 15.04 12.18 13.94
N SER A 249 14.81 13.42 14.39
CA SER A 249 15.82 14.47 14.50
C SER A 249 16.72 14.34 15.72
#